data_AF-A0AA39LTI5-F1
#
_entry.id   AF-A0AA39LTI5-F1
#
_cell.length_a   1.000
_cell.length_b   1.000
_cell.length_c   1.000
_cell.angle_alpha   90.00
_cell.angle_beta   90.00
_cell.angle_gamma   90.00
#
_symmetry.space_group_name_H-M   'P 1'
#
loop_
_entity.id
_entity.type
_entity.pdbx_description
1 polymer ?
#
loop_
_entity_poly.entity_id
_entity_poly.type
_entity_poly.pdbx_seq_one_letter_code
_entity_poly.pdbx_strand_id
1 'polypeptide(L)'
;MLLLIPMLAFAFVAPSPIRYTFLPSRYNGLFEKEFRVGRLDECSIAAQAKNKIGFRLTIQNEEKKEMTCAFLRQFSRFDSRTVPNDYDFILDTKASDNFCRWDTVRNGLQMYTAKMVQCPPGQTTVDIKKGKHLCCPPGQKVMEEKNGMAYCCPPSKQLKGIVNGKSVCCDPRDNYKNGTAICCQGDKHYIQTNGVEHCCRRGLVASKSSNGNIGCCPSGRSFQKPGSGRDHCCPSGEEFFKSSGNIDYCCLKGQTLKDTKGDKAICCDQDKVYKEMLGSRVVCCKPSDNYKYGSGKCCPSGHKYNKNNGVENCCKPDKPYAVKSAKGGLGCCGKAYDILHWYTNTSDGKDYVTCCAPHKRFDIKNNIGRCV
;
A
#
# COMPACT_ATOMS: atom_id res chain seq x y z
N MET A 1 -26.64 -79.65 28.03
CA MET A 1 -25.46 -80.02 27.21
C MET A 1 -25.26 -78.90 26.20
N LEU A 2 -24.52 -77.85 26.57
CA LEU A 2 -24.24 -76.69 25.73
C LEU A 2 -22.77 -76.76 25.31
N LEU A 3 -22.52 -76.88 24.01
CA LEU A 3 -21.21 -76.89 23.38
C LEU A 3 -20.70 -75.46 23.20
N LEU A 4 -19.58 -75.12 23.86
CA LEU A 4 -18.82 -73.89 23.66
C LEU A 4 -17.76 -74.14 22.57
N ILE A 5 -17.89 -73.45 21.43
CA ILE A 5 -16.90 -73.42 20.35
C ILE A 5 -15.98 -72.21 20.57
N PRO A 6 -14.65 -72.37 20.65
CA PRO A 6 -13.74 -71.23 20.79
C PRO A 6 -13.57 -70.51 19.44
N MET A 7 -13.88 -69.22 19.39
CA MET A 7 -13.54 -68.35 18.26
C MET A 7 -12.04 -68.04 18.28
N LEU A 8 -11.28 -68.57 17.32
CA LEU A 8 -9.93 -68.10 17.02
C LEU A 8 -10.01 -66.73 16.34
N ALA A 9 -9.58 -65.68 17.04
CA ALA A 9 -9.36 -64.36 16.46
C ALA A 9 -8.02 -64.35 15.68
N PHE A 10 -8.07 -64.31 14.35
CA PHE A 10 -6.90 -64.04 13.53
C PHE A 10 -6.62 -62.53 13.52
N ALA A 11 -5.55 -62.11 14.21
CA ALA A 11 -5.03 -60.75 14.08
C ALA A 11 -4.32 -60.61 12.72
N PHE A 12 -4.93 -59.88 11.78
CA PHE A 12 -4.27 -59.46 10.55
C PHE A 12 -3.24 -58.38 10.89
N VAL A 13 -1.98 -58.77 11.03
CA VAL A 13 -0.86 -57.82 11.07
C VAL A 13 -0.71 -57.23 9.67
N ALA A 14 -1.02 -55.94 9.51
CA ALA A 14 -0.80 -55.25 8.25
C ALA A 14 0.70 -55.31 7.88
N PRO A 15 1.06 -55.71 6.64
CA PRO A 15 2.45 -55.79 6.23
C PRO A 15 3.09 -54.41 6.33
N SER A 16 4.22 -54.33 7.06
CA SER A 16 4.99 -53.10 7.18
C SER A 16 5.51 -52.68 5.80
N PRO A 17 5.46 -51.38 5.45
CA PRO A 17 5.91 -50.91 4.14
C PRO A 17 7.41 -51.17 3.97
N ILE A 18 7.77 -51.99 2.98
CA ILE A 18 9.15 -52.28 2.59
C ILE A 18 9.76 -51.02 1.97
N ARG A 19 10.95 -50.64 2.44
CA ARG A 19 11.71 -49.50 1.93
C ARG A 19 12.95 -50.02 1.22
N TYR A 20 13.24 -49.47 0.06
CA TYR A 20 14.44 -49.74 -0.72
C TYR A 20 14.97 -48.43 -1.29
N THR A 21 16.28 -48.35 -1.44
CA THR A 21 16.97 -47.21 -2.05
C THR A 21 17.55 -47.64 -3.39
N PHE A 22 17.21 -46.89 -4.44
CA PHE A 22 17.84 -47.01 -5.74
C PHE A 22 19.29 -46.51 -5.69
N LEU A 23 20.21 -47.28 -6.26
CA LEU A 23 21.61 -46.88 -6.39
C LEU A 23 21.90 -46.37 -7.80
N PRO A 24 22.48 -45.15 -7.95
CA PRO A 24 22.95 -44.67 -9.24
C PRO A 24 24.19 -45.43 -9.75
N SER A 25 24.86 -46.18 -8.87
CA SER A 25 26.01 -47.06 -9.17
C SER A 25 25.57 -48.53 -9.28
N ARG A 26 26.35 -49.32 -10.02
CA ARG A 26 26.11 -50.76 -10.21
C ARG A 26 26.90 -51.59 -9.20
N TYR A 27 26.29 -52.60 -8.59
CA TYR A 27 26.99 -53.66 -7.87
C TYR A 27 27.88 -54.45 -8.84
N ASN A 28 29.16 -54.52 -8.53
CA ASN A 28 30.04 -55.54 -9.06
C ASN A 28 30.14 -56.67 -8.04
N GLY A 29 29.68 -57.86 -8.42
CA GLY A 29 29.50 -58.98 -7.50
C GLY A 29 28.84 -60.19 -8.15
N LEU A 30 28.70 -61.25 -7.36
CA LEU A 30 27.97 -62.45 -7.76
C LEU A 30 26.49 -62.31 -7.38
N PHE A 31 25.62 -62.65 -8.33
CA PHE A 31 24.18 -62.67 -8.15
C PHE A 31 23.64 -64.10 -8.18
N GLU A 32 22.53 -64.32 -7.49
CA GLU A 32 21.74 -65.53 -7.63
C GLU A 32 21.08 -65.61 -9.01
N LYS A 33 20.54 -66.79 -9.34
CA LYS A 33 19.78 -66.98 -10.57
C LYS A 33 18.59 -66.02 -10.63
N GLU A 34 18.45 -65.35 -11.77
CA GLU A 34 17.33 -64.45 -12.03
C GLU A 34 15.98 -65.19 -11.99
N PHE A 35 14.96 -64.50 -11.47
CA PHE A 35 13.57 -64.95 -11.51
C PHE A 35 12.65 -63.81 -11.96
N ARG A 36 11.51 -64.14 -12.56
CA ARG A 36 10.56 -63.16 -13.08
C ARG A 36 9.78 -62.48 -11.96
N VAL A 37 9.55 -61.18 -12.12
CA VAL A 37 8.71 -60.36 -11.24
C VAL A 37 7.82 -59.45 -12.08
N GLY A 38 6.58 -59.23 -11.65
CA GLY A 38 5.66 -58.31 -12.31
C GLY A 38 5.87 -56.85 -11.89
N ARG A 39 6.46 -56.64 -10.72
CA ARG A 39 6.67 -55.31 -10.13
C ARG A 39 7.91 -55.28 -9.23
N LEU A 40 8.44 -54.08 -8.99
CA LEU A 40 9.61 -53.86 -8.12
C LEU A 40 9.37 -54.25 -6.65
N ASP A 41 8.16 -54.08 -6.15
CA ASP A 41 7.79 -54.45 -4.78
C ASP A 41 7.85 -55.97 -4.57
N GLU A 42 7.50 -56.78 -5.58
CA GLU A 42 7.61 -58.25 -5.51
C GLU A 42 9.07 -58.70 -5.32
N CYS A 43 10.01 -58.09 -6.04
CA CYS A 43 11.44 -58.33 -5.89
C CYS A 43 11.94 -57.92 -4.50
N SER A 44 11.40 -56.82 -3.95
CA SER A 44 11.73 -56.33 -2.61
C SER A 44 11.18 -57.24 -1.50
N ILE A 45 9.93 -57.70 -1.63
CA ILE A 45 9.30 -58.68 -0.74
C ILE A 45 10.09 -59.99 -0.74
N ALA A 46 10.46 -60.48 -1.92
CA ALA A 46 11.22 -61.71 -2.05
C ALA A 46 12.65 -61.59 -1.50
N ALA A 47 13.29 -60.43 -1.68
CA ALA A 47 14.59 -60.14 -1.10
C ALA A 47 14.52 -60.10 0.43
N GLN A 48 13.48 -59.46 1.01
CA GLN A 48 13.27 -59.41 2.45
C GLN A 48 13.00 -60.81 3.03
N ALA A 49 12.12 -61.60 2.38
CA ALA A 49 11.80 -62.97 2.80
C ALA A 49 13.04 -63.89 2.82
N LYS A 50 14.05 -63.59 2.00
CA LYS A 50 15.34 -64.31 1.94
C LYS A 50 16.48 -63.63 2.71
N ASN A 51 16.20 -62.60 3.51
CA ASN A 51 17.20 -61.81 4.25
C ASN A 51 18.36 -61.30 3.37
N LYS A 52 18.05 -60.79 2.18
CA LYS A 52 19.03 -60.20 1.27
C LYS A 52 19.21 -58.71 1.55
N ILE A 53 20.42 -58.20 1.37
CA ILE A 53 20.76 -56.78 1.60
C ILE A 53 20.55 -55.95 0.32
N GLY A 54 20.72 -56.57 -0.85
CA GLY A 54 20.56 -55.90 -2.14
C GLY A 54 20.10 -56.84 -3.23
N PHE A 55 19.53 -56.26 -4.28
CA PHE A 55 19.05 -56.98 -5.46
C PHE A 55 19.21 -56.12 -6.71
N ARG A 56 19.28 -56.79 -7.86
CA ARG A 56 19.26 -56.20 -9.18
C ARG A 56 17.92 -56.46 -9.83
N LEU A 57 17.31 -55.42 -10.36
CA LEU A 57 16.17 -55.50 -11.25
C LEU A 57 16.64 -55.26 -12.68
N THR A 58 16.37 -56.21 -13.58
CA THR A 58 16.70 -56.11 -15.00
C THR A 58 15.40 -55.98 -15.80
N ILE A 59 15.30 -54.95 -16.64
CA ILE A 59 14.16 -54.77 -17.54
C ILE A 59 14.56 -55.35 -18.91
N GLN A 60 14.01 -56.52 -19.27
CA GLN A 60 14.42 -57.24 -20.48
C GLN A 60 13.78 -56.69 -21.75
N ASN A 61 12.55 -56.16 -21.66
CA ASN A 61 11.81 -55.59 -22.78
C ASN A 61 10.91 -54.45 -22.29
N GLU A 62 11.16 -53.22 -22.74
CA GLU A 62 10.38 -52.04 -22.32
C GLU A 62 8.92 -52.08 -22.79
N GLU A 63 8.64 -52.69 -23.95
CA GLU A 63 7.29 -52.79 -24.51
C GLU A 63 6.44 -53.82 -23.74
N LYS A 64 7.05 -54.95 -23.35
CA LYS A 64 6.37 -56.03 -22.62
C LYS A 64 6.41 -55.88 -21.11
N LYS A 65 7.20 -54.92 -20.59
CA LYS A 65 7.45 -54.70 -19.16
C LYS A 65 7.89 -55.98 -18.42
N GLU A 66 8.60 -56.87 -19.11
CA GLU A 66 9.13 -58.08 -18.50
C GLU A 66 10.34 -57.72 -17.64
N MET A 67 10.22 -57.96 -16.33
CA MET A 67 11.25 -57.68 -15.34
C MET A 67 11.76 -58.97 -14.72
N THR A 68 13.08 -59.05 -14.53
CA THR A 68 13.71 -60.10 -13.74
C THR A 68 14.41 -59.51 -12.53
N CYS A 69 14.50 -60.30 -11.47
CA CYS A 69 15.08 -59.96 -10.19
C CYS A 69 16.20 -60.95 -9.88
N ALA A 70 17.36 -60.46 -9.44
CA ALA A 70 18.50 -61.26 -9.02
C ALA A 70 19.00 -60.76 -7.66
N PHE A 71 19.21 -61.66 -6.70
CA PHE A 71 19.70 -61.26 -5.38
C PHE A 71 21.21 -61.20 -5.33
N LEU A 72 21.75 -60.17 -4.67
CA LEU A 72 23.18 -60.03 -4.46
C LEU A 72 23.65 -61.12 -3.49
N ARG A 73 24.56 -61.99 -3.96
CA ARG A 73 25.15 -63.07 -3.17
C ARG A 73 26.49 -62.65 -2.56
N GLN A 74 27.33 -61.98 -3.35
CA GLN A 74 28.64 -61.50 -2.91
C GLN A 74 28.90 -60.14 -3.52
N PHE A 75 29.15 -59.15 -2.68
CA PHE A 75 29.54 -57.80 -3.11
C PHE A 75 31.07 -57.70 -3.23
N SER A 76 31.56 -57.06 -4.28
CA SER A 76 32.99 -56.77 -4.45
C SER A 76 33.25 -55.25 -4.43
N ARG A 77 32.56 -54.49 -5.27
CA ARG A 77 32.69 -53.03 -5.36
C ARG A 77 31.50 -52.40 -6.08
N PHE A 78 31.48 -51.07 -6.14
CA PHE A 78 30.59 -50.33 -7.04
C PHE A 78 31.31 -49.94 -8.33
N ASP A 79 30.62 -50.07 -9.47
CA ASP A 79 31.07 -49.57 -10.76
C ASP A 79 30.10 -48.49 -11.27
N SER A 80 30.58 -47.61 -12.16
CA SER A 80 29.70 -46.70 -12.90
C SER A 80 28.71 -47.50 -13.76
N ARG A 81 27.46 -47.06 -13.79
CA ARG A 81 26.41 -47.73 -14.57
C ARG A 81 26.69 -47.61 -16.07
N THR A 82 26.99 -48.74 -16.72
CA THR A 82 27.21 -48.83 -18.17
C THR A 82 26.10 -49.57 -18.91
N VAL A 83 25.22 -50.28 -18.20
CA VAL A 83 24.11 -51.05 -18.77
C VAL A 83 22.79 -50.31 -18.46
N PRO A 84 22.02 -49.88 -19.47
CA PRO A 84 20.86 -49.01 -19.29
C PRO A 84 19.66 -49.68 -18.59
N ASN A 85 19.63 -51.01 -18.52
CA ASN A 85 18.45 -51.76 -18.07
C ASN A 85 18.61 -52.47 -16.73
N ASP A 86 19.79 -52.38 -16.12
CA ASP A 86 20.07 -52.95 -14.80
C ASP A 86 19.92 -51.85 -13.75
N TYR A 87 19.07 -52.07 -12.76
CA TYR A 87 18.82 -51.15 -11.65
C TYR A 87 19.15 -51.88 -10.34
N ASP A 88 20.10 -51.36 -9.58
CA ASP A 88 20.53 -51.96 -8.33
C ASP A 88 19.90 -51.24 -7.14
N PHE A 89 19.44 -52.03 -6.16
CA PHE A 89 18.75 -51.53 -4.98
C PHE A 89 19.38 -52.10 -3.70
N ILE A 90 19.35 -51.30 -2.63
CA ILE A 90 19.61 -51.73 -1.24
C ILE A 90 18.26 -51.79 -0.53
N LEU A 91 18.02 -52.85 0.26
CA LEU A 91 16.87 -52.91 1.16
C LEU A 91 17.15 -52.06 2.41
N ASP A 92 16.31 -51.05 2.64
CA ASP A 92 16.45 -50.10 3.76
C ASP A 92 15.64 -50.51 4.99
N THR A 93 14.70 -51.45 4.83
CA THR A 93 13.89 -51.90 5.96
C THR A 93 14.67 -52.81 6.88
N LYS A 94 14.40 -52.64 8.19
CA LYS A 94 14.79 -53.52 9.29
C LYS A 94 14.45 -54.99 9.00
N ALA A 95 15.26 -55.67 8.19
CA ALA A 95 15.59 -57.06 8.47
C ALA A 95 16.25 -56.98 9.84
N SER A 96 15.56 -57.47 10.87
CA SER A 96 15.91 -57.50 12.31
C SER A 96 17.19 -56.72 12.67
N ASP A 97 17.11 -55.77 13.60
CA ASP A 97 18.21 -54.89 14.08
C ASP A 97 19.57 -55.59 14.40
N ASN A 98 19.64 -56.91 14.28
CA ASN A 98 20.80 -57.79 14.36
C ASN A 98 21.64 -57.93 13.07
N PHE A 99 21.15 -57.57 11.87
CA PHE A 99 21.95 -57.74 10.64
C PHE A 99 23.04 -56.68 10.45
N CYS A 100 22.87 -55.49 11.04
CA CYS A 100 23.90 -54.45 11.08
C CYS A 100 24.58 -54.44 12.46
N ARG A 101 25.33 -55.51 12.78
CA ARG A 101 26.24 -55.50 13.93
C ARG A 101 27.27 -54.38 13.71
N TRP A 102 27.30 -53.42 14.63
CA TRP A 102 28.07 -52.17 14.53
C TRP A 102 29.59 -52.34 14.36
N ASP A 103 30.13 -53.55 14.51
CA ASP A 103 31.58 -53.80 14.56
C ASP A 103 32.23 -54.15 13.21
N THR A 104 31.52 -54.07 12.09
CA THR A 104 32.14 -54.22 10.76
C THR A 104 32.25 -52.88 10.04
N VAL A 105 33.44 -52.29 10.18
CA VAL A 105 34.09 -51.23 9.39
C VAL A 105 33.21 -50.54 8.33
N ARG A 106 32.70 -49.35 8.65
CA ARG A 106 32.03 -48.45 7.69
C ARG A 106 33.05 -47.72 6.81
N ASN A 107 33.15 -48.14 5.55
CA ASN A 107 33.57 -47.28 4.42
C ASN A 107 32.36 -47.00 3.51
N GLY A 108 31.26 -46.56 4.12
CA GLY A 108 30.03 -46.21 3.40
C GLY A 108 29.79 -44.72 3.49
N LEU A 109 29.88 -44.02 2.35
CA LEU A 109 29.46 -42.64 2.16
C LEU A 109 28.17 -42.35 2.92
N GLN A 110 28.20 -41.29 3.72
CA GLN A 110 27.01 -40.67 4.27
C GLN A 110 26.17 -40.20 3.07
N MET A 111 25.23 -41.02 2.61
CA MET A 111 24.26 -40.60 1.60
C MET A 111 23.52 -39.42 2.21
N TYR A 112 23.83 -38.21 1.71
CA TYR A 112 22.95 -37.07 1.83
C TYR A 112 21.64 -37.51 1.19
N THR A 113 20.70 -37.98 2.00
CA THR A 113 19.29 -37.90 1.65
C THR A 113 19.11 -36.46 1.21
N ALA A 114 18.83 -36.25 -0.07
CA ALA A 114 18.35 -34.97 -0.55
C ALA A 114 17.14 -34.68 0.33
N LYS A 115 17.32 -33.86 1.36
CA LYS A 115 16.23 -33.36 2.18
C LYS A 115 15.27 -32.82 1.15
N MET A 116 14.13 -33.49 0.96
CA MET A 116 13.02 -32.90 0.23
C MET A 116 12.83 -31.55 0.91
N VAL A 117 13.23 -30.48 0.22
CA VAL A 117 13.20 -29.14 0.78
C VAL A 117 11.72 -28.85 0.93
N GLN A 118 11.22 -29.05 2.15
CA GLN A 118 9.84 -28.73 2.46
C GLN A 118 9.71 -27.22 2.32
N CYS A 119 8.77 -26.81 1.48
CA CYS A 119 8.47 -25.40 1.34
C CYS A 119 8.05 -24.83 2.69
N PRO A 120 8.36 -23.55 2.98
CA PRO A 120 7.87 -22.89 4.16
C PRO A 120 6.35 -23.01 4.29
N PRO A 121 5.79 -22.98 5.51
CA PRO A 121 4.35 -22.99 5.71
C PRO A 121 3.63 -21.97 4.82
N GLY A 122 2.58 -22.40 4.13
CA GLY A 122 1.82 -21.54 3.21
C GLY A 122 2.43 -21.44 1.80
N GLN A 123 3.39 -22.28 1.45
CA GLN A 123 3.91 -22.43 0.09
C GLN A 123 3.82 -23.89 -0.38
N THR A 124 3.66 -24.07 -1.67
CA THR A 124 3.65 -25.37 -2.35
C THR A 124 4.85 -25.47 -3.29
N THR A 125 5.43 -26.66 -3.38
CA THR A 125 6.44 -26.97 -4.40
C THR A 125 5.83 -26.83 -5.77
N VAL A 126 6.53 -26.14 -6.67
CA VAL A 126 6.14 -26.03 -8.07
C VAL A 126 7.14 -26.84 -8.88
N ASP A 127 6.65 -27.86 -9.57
CA ASP A 127 7.52 -28.73 -10.38
C ASP A 127 8.05 -27.95 -11.58
N ILE A 128 9.37 -27.77 -11.61
CA ILE A 128 10.09 -27.22 -12.75
C ILE A 128 10.74 -28.40 -13.46
N LYS A 129 10.67 -28.41 -14.80
CA LYS A 129 11.18 -29.47 -15.71
C LYS A 129 12.65 -29.89 -15.50
N LYS A 130 13.40 -29.29 -14.56
CA LYS A 130 14.83 -29.51 -14.31
C LYS A 130 15.14 -30.08 -12.92
N GLY A 131 14.17 -30.67 -12.21
CA GLY A 131 14.42 -31.35 -10.94
C GLY A 131 14.81 -30.42 -9.77
N LYS A 132 14.57 -29.12 -9.90
CA LYS A 132 14.73 -28.15 -8.80
C LYS A 132 13.39 -27.96 -8.09
N HIS A 133 13.41 -28.03 -6.76
CA HIS A 133 12.25 -27.68 -5.92
C HIS A 133 12.25 -26.18 -5.66
N LEU A 134 11.36 -25.45 -6.32
CA LEU A 134 11.05 -24.07 -5.98
C LEU A 134 9.69 -23.98 -5.27
N CYS A 135 9.54 -22.98 -4.41
CA CYS A 135 8.35 -22.79 -3.59
C CYS A 135 7.61 -21.52 -4.01
N CYS A 136 6.29 -21.64 -4.20
CA CYS A 136 5.40 -20.50 -4.43
C CYS A 136 4.19 -20.58 -3.50
N PRO A 137 3.54 -19.46 -3.18
CA PRO A 137 2.22 -19.50 -2.55
C PRO A 137 1.21 -20.32 -3.38
N PRO A 138 0.27 -21.04 -2.74
CA PRO A 138 -0.75 -21.81 -3.43
C PRO A 138 -1.47 -21.01 -4.52
N GLY A 139 -1.66 -21.63 -5.68
CA GLY A 139 -2.34 -21.03 -6.83
C GLY A 139 -1.51 -20.03 -7.64
N GLN A 140 -0.27 -19.72 -7.24
CA GLN A 140 0.65 -18.91 -8.04
C GLN A 140 1.54 -19.78 -8.94
N LYS A 141 2.04 -19.19 -10.02
CA LYS A 141 2.98 -19.83 -10.95
C LYS A 141 4.36 -19.17 -10.84
N VAL A 142 5.41 -19.97 -10.98
CA VAL A 142 6.78 -19.46 -11.10
C VAL A 142 6.88 -18.69 -12.42
N MET A 143 7.26 -17.43 -12.33
CA MET A 143 7.46 -16.56 -13.51
C MET A 143 8.94 -16.43 -13.86
N GLU A 144 9.80 -16.34 -12.84
CA GLU A 144 11.25 -16.20 -13.00
C GLU A 144 11.98 -16.89 -11.84
N GLU A 145 13.18 -17.44 -12.10
CA GLU A 145 14.11 -17.94 -11.09
C GLU A 145 15.36 -17.06 -11.10
N LYS A 146 15.75 -16.50 -9.95
CA LYS A 146 17.02 -15.76 -9.81
C LYS A 146 17.67 -16.10 -8.48
N ASN A 147 18.95 -16.44 -8.53
CA ASN A 147 19.76 -16.81 -7.35
C ASN A 147 19.12 -17.92 -6.49
N GLY A 148 18.49 -18.91 -7.13
CA GLY A 148 17.83 -20.02 -6.44
C GLY A 148 16.50 -19.66 -5.76
N MET A 149 16.01 -18.43 -5.92
CA MET A 149 14.67 -18.02 -5.49
C MET A 149 13.69 -18.01 -6.67
N ALA A 150 12.47 -18.49 -6.43
CA ALA A 150 11.35 -18.32 -7.36
C ALA A 150 10.61 -17.01 -7.11
N TYR A 151 10.34 -16.29 -8.20
CA TYR A 151 9.45 -15.14 -8.22
C TYR A 151 8.13 -15.57 -8.83
N CYS A 152 7.11 -15.59 -7.98
CA CYS A 152 5.81 -16.15 -8.30
C CYS A 152 4.77 -15.04 -8.51
N CYS A 153 3.83 -15.27 -9.42
CA CYS A 153 2.67 -14.42 -9.63
C CYS A 153 1.38 -15.23 -9.78
N PRO A 154 0.21 -14.63 -9.49
CA PRO A 154 -1.08 -15.20 -9.86
C PRO A 154 -1.18 -15.47 -11.38
N PRO A 155 -1.92 -16.49 -11.84
CA PRO A 155 -1.96 -16.88 -13.26
C PRO A 155 -2.47 -15.79 -14.21
N SER A 156 -3.28 -14.85 -13.73
CA SER A 156 -3.80 -13.71 -14.51
C SER A 156 -2.84 -12.53 -14.59
N LYS A 157 -1.73 -12.56 -13.85
CA LYS A 157 -0.77 -11.45 -13.72
C LYS A 157 0.58 -11.78 -14.34
N GLN A 158 1.30 -10.73 -14.72
CA GLN A 158 2.66 -10.82 -15.23
C GLN A 158 3.65 -10.28 -14.22
N LEU A 159 4.80 -10.94 -14.09
CA LEU A 159 5.93 -10.39 -13.36
C LEU A 159 6.47 -9.18 -14.14
N LYS A 160 6.43 -8.00 -13.53
CA LYS A 160 6.98 -6.76 -14.14
C LYS A 160 8.29 -6.33 -13.51
N GLY A 161 8.56 -6.71 -12.26
CA GLY A 161 9.79 -6.37 -11.56
C GLY A 161 9.94 -7.09 -10.23
N ILE A 162 11.07 -6.86 -9.58
CA ILE A 162 11.40 -7.41 -8.26
C ILE A 162 11.91 -6.26 -7.40
N VAL A 163 11.25 -5.99 -6.27
CA VAL A 163 11.60 -4.91 -5.35
C VAL A 163 11.76 -5.47 -3.94
N ASN A 164 12.90 -5.22 -3.31
CA ASN A 164 13.25 -5.74 -1.99
C ASN A 164 13.04 -7.26 -1.87
N GLY A 165 13.43 -8.01 -2.92
CA GLY A 165 13.29 -9.46 -2.98
C GLY A 165 11.86 -9.97 -3.18
N LYS A 166 10.87 -9.10 -3.42
CA LYS A 166 9.47 -9.46 -3.66
C LYS A 166 9.09 -9.25 -5.12
N SER A 167 8.31 -10.17 -5.68
CA SER A 167 7.76 -10.05 -7.04
C SER A 167 6.71 -8.94 -7.10
N VAL A 168 6.79 -8.10 -8.14
CA VAL A 168 5.76 -7.12 -8.50
C VAL A 168 4.96 -7.68 -9.66
N CYS A 169 3.74 -8.13 -9.35
CA CYS A 169 2.84 -8.78 -10.29
C CYS A 169 1.73 -7.82 -10.71
N CYS A 170 1.70 -7.45 -11.99
CA CYS A 170 0.74 -6.50 -12.55
C CYS A 170 -0.22 -7.18 -13.54
N ASP A 171 -1.37 -6.58 -13.78
CA ASP A 171 -2.20 -7.03 -14.90
C ASP A 171 -1.48 -6.73 -16.23
N PRO A 172 -1.71 -7.49 -17.32
CA PRO A 172 -0.99 -7.32 -18.58
C PRO A 172 -1.07 -5.91 -19.18
N ARG A 173 -2.17 -5.19 -18.88
CA ARG A 173 -2.45 -3.83 -19.37
C ARG A 173 -1.96 -2.72 -18.42
N ASP A 174 -1.46 -3.07 -17.25
CA ASP A 174 -0.97 -2.09 -16.29
C ASP A 174 0.42 -1.60 -16.69
N ASN A 175 0.65 -0.32 -16.45
CA ASN A 175 1.96 0.31 -16.57
C ASN A 175 2.77 0.05 -15.30
N TYR A 176 4.06 -0.21 -15.47
CA TYR A 176 5.01 -0.44 -14.39
C TYR A 176 6.23 0.45 -14.58
N LYS A 177 6.70 1.10 -13.51
CA LYS A 177 7.97 1.82 -13.51
C LYS A 177 9.02 0.94 -12.84
N ASN A 178 10.16 0.74 -13.50
CA ASN A 178 11.20 -0.11 -12.96
C ASN A 178 11.69 0.38 -11.59
N GLY A 179 11.79 -0.55 -10.62
CA GLY A 179 12.22 -0.28 -9.25
C GLY A 179 11.10 0.10 -8.28
N THR A 180 9.85 0.16 -8.71
CA THR A 180 8.71 0.54 -7.85
C THR A 180 7.93 -0.68 -7.37
N ALA A 181 7.18 -0.57 -6.27
CA ALA A 181 6.40 -1.68 -5.73
C ALA A 181 4.96 -1.73 -6.27
N ILE A 182 4.52 -0.71 -7.01
CA ILE A 182 3.13 -0.56 -7.48
C ILE A 182 2.99 -0.64 -9.01
N CYS A 183 1.82 -1.11 -9.45
CA CYS A 183 1.37 -1.13 -10.83
C CYS A 183 0.28 -0.07 -11.04
N CYS A 184 0.32 0.66 -12.16
CA CYS A 184 -0.65 1.70 -12.47
C CYS A 184 -1.59 1.26 -13.59
N GLN A 185 -2.90 1.25 -13.32
CA GLN A 185 -3.91 0.80 -14.26
C GLN A 185 -4.09 1.78 -15.43
N GLY A 186 -4.12 1.24 -16.66
CA GLY A 186 -4.60 1.92 -17.86
C GLY A 186 -3.88 3.23 -18.21
N ASP A 187 -4.58 4.35 -18.07
CA ASP A 187 -4.12 5.71 -18.39
C ASP A 187 -3.36 6.39 -17.24
N LYS A 188 -3.24 5.72 -16.09
CA LYS A 188 -2.51 6.23 -14.94
C LYS A 188 -1.01 6.06 -15.13
N HIS A 189 -0.26 7.02 -14.59
CA HIS A 189 1.18 7.02 -14.55
C HIS A 189 1.67 7.03 -13.10
N TYR A 190 2.84 6.45 -12.91
CA TYR A 190 3.53 6.42 -11.63
C TYR A 190 4.01 7.83 -11.26
N ILE A 191 3.79 8.21 -10.00
CA ILE A 191 4.31 9.43 -9.39
C ILE A 191 4.91 9.10 -8.04
N GLN A 192 6.00 9.79 -7.69
CA GLN A 192 6.59 9.73 -6.37
C GLN A 192 6.71 11.15 -5.81
N THR A 193 6.03 11.41 -4.70
CA THR A 193 6.11 12.70 -3.99
C THR A 193 6.43 12.44 -2.53
N ASN A 194 7.49 13.06 -2.02
CA ASN A 194 7.92 12.91 -0.61
C ASN A 194 8.07 11.45 -0.16
N GLY A 195 8.65 10.60 -1.02
CA GLY A 195 8.89 9.19 -0.73
C GLY A 195 7.66 8.28 -0.86
N VAL A 196 6.49 8.81 -1.25
CA VAL A 196 5.28 8.00 -1.43
C VAL A 196 5.03 7.74 -2.90
N GLU A 197 4.95 6.46 -3.24
CA GLU A 197 4.58 5.95 -4.57
C GLU A 197 3.06 5.98 -4.76
N HIS A 198 2.58 6.56 -5.86
CA HIS A 198 1.15 6.58 -6.18
C HIS A 198 0.89 6.59 -7.69
N CYS A 199 -0.33 6.21 -8.10
CA CYS A 199 -0.74 6.17 -9.50
C CYS A 199 -1.80 7.23 -9.79
N CYS A 200 -1.47 8.20 -10.64
CA CYS A 200 -2.36 9.30 -10.99
C CYS A 200 -2.63 9.38 -12.50
N ARG A 201 -3.77 9.95 -12.88
CA ARG A 201 -4.02 10.29 -14.29
C ARG A 201 -3.05 11.38 -14.75
N ARG A 202 -2.75 11.42 -16.05
CA ARG A 202 -1.88 12.47 -16.64
C ARG A 202 -2.35 13.87 -16.23
N GLY A 203 -1.40 14.74 -15.89
CA GLY A 203 -1.66 16.11 -15.45
C GLY A 203 -2.01 16.27 -13.97
N LEU A 204 -2.14 15.19 -13.21
CA LEU A 204 -2.29 15.22 -11.75
C LEU A 204 -0.97 14.83 -11.08
N VAL A 205 -0.77 15.27 -9.84
CA VAL A 205 0.36 14.94 -8.97
C VAL A 205 -0.15 14.29 -7.68
N ALA A 206 0.69 13.43 -7.09
CA ALA A 206 0.38 12.86 -5.78
C ALA A 206 0.44 13.96 -4.71
N SER A 207 -0.64 14.09 -3.95
CA SER A 207 -0.78 15.04 -2.86
C SER A 207 -1.21 14.35 -1.58
N LYS A 208 -0.65 14.79 -0.46
CA LYS A 208 -0.99 14.33 0.89
C LYS A 208 -2.02 15.27 1.53
N SER A 209 -3.00 14.72 2.24
CA SER A 209 -3.94 15.48 3.09
C SER A 209 -3.35 15.76 4.47
N SER A 210 -4.02 16.60 5.25
CA SER A 210 -3.68 16.87 6.66
C SER A 210 -3.68 15.62 7.54
N ASN A 211 -4.53 14.63 7.22
CA ASN A 211 -4.62 13.36 7.94
C ASN A 211 -3.64 12.30 7.41
N GLY A 212 -2.78 12.66 6.46
CA GLY A 212 -1.75 11.80 5.90
C GLY A 212 -2.20 10.87 4.77
N ASN A 213 -3.48 10.91 4.39
CA ASN A 213 -3.98 10.19 3.21
C ASN A 213 -3.42 10.80 1.93
N ILE A 214 -3.34 10.00 0.87
CA ILE A 214 -2.71 10.41 -0.38
C ILE A 214 -3.70 10.17 -1.52
N GLY A 215 -3.80 11.16 -2.39
CA GLY A 215 -4.60 11.11 -3.61
C GLY A 215 -3.96 11.94 -4.72
N CYS A 216 -4.66 12.06 -5.84
CA CYS A 216 -4.20 12.71 -7.04
C CYS A 216 -4.87 14.06 -7.24
N CYS A 217 -4.10 15.14 -7.20
CA CYS A 217 -4.61 16.50 -7.35
C CYS A 217 -3.87 17.27 -8.45
N PRO A 218 -4.48 18.32 -9.01
CA PRO A 218 -3.74 19.27 -9.84
C PRO A 218 -2.56 19.89 -9.07
N SER A 219 -1.49 20.27 -9.76
CA SER A 219 -0.35 20.95 -9.16
C SER A 219 -0.78 22.18 -8.34
N GLY A 220 -0.22 22.33 -7.14
CA GLY A 220 -0.57 23.42 -6.21
C GLY A 220 -1.84 23.19 -5.39
N ARG A 221 -2.50 22.02 -5.52
CA ARG A 221 -3.65 21.64 -4.69
C ARG A 221 -3.33 20.47 -3.76
N SER A 222 -4.02 20.48 -2.63
CA SER A 222 -3.93 19.50 -1.56
C SER A 222 -5.12 18.53 -1.60
N PHE A 223 -4.83 17.23 -1.54
CA PHE A 223 -5.82 16.17 -1.39
C PHE A 223 -6.60 16.35 -0.09
N GLN A 224 -7.91 16.20 -0.17
CA GLN A 224 -8.80 16.34 0.99
C GLN A 224 -9.43 14.99 1.33
N LYS A 225 -10.14 14.40 0.37
CA LYS A 225 -10.82 13.12 0.56
C LYS A 225 -11.07 12.41 -0.78
N PRO A 226 -11.24 11.08 -0.79
CA PRO A 226 -11.65 10.37 -1.99
C PRO A 226 -13.11 10.70 -2.34
N GLY A 227 -13.42 10.77 -3.63
CA GLY A 227 -14.77 10.93 -4.17
C GLY A 227 -15.16 9.77 -5.09
N SER A 228 -16.43 9.73 -5.51
CA SER A 228 -16.93 8.75 -6.47
C SER A 228 -16.35 8.99 -7.87
N GLY A 229 -15.16 8.46 -8.12
CA GLY A 229 -14.49 8.48 -9.43
C GLY A 229 -13.45 9.59 -9.62
N ARG A 230 -13.33 10.53 -8.66
CA ARG A 230 -12.21 11.50 -8.62
C ARG A 230 -11.87 11.89 -7.19
N ASP A 231 -10.65 12.32 -6.97
CA ASP A 231 -10.21 12.88 -5.71
C ASP A 231 -10.68 14.33 -5.57
N HIS A 232 -11.05 14.72 -4.34
CA HIS A 232 -11.43 16.09 -4.02
C HIS A 232 -10.21 16.87 -3.55
N CYS A 233 -9.96 18.00 -4.20
CA CYS A 233 -8.71 18.74 -4.07
C CYS A 233 -8.98 20.24 -3.85
N CYS A 234 -8.37 20.79 -2.80
CA CYS A 234 -8.47 22.21 -2.47
C CYS A 234 -7.12 22.92 -2.60
N PRO A 235 -7.10 24.24 -2.85
CA PRO A 235 -5.89 25.05 -2.67
C PRO A 235 -5.24 24.81 -1.29
N SER A 236 -3.92 24.98 -1.21
CA SER A 236 -3.21 24.83 0.06
C SER A 236 -3.74 25.79 1.13
N GLY A 237 -4.03 25.27 2.32
CA GLY A 237 -4.62 26.04 3.43
C GLY A 237 -6.15 26.08 3.43
N GLU A 238 -6.80 25.51 2.42
CA GLU A 238 -8.26 25.39 2.34
C GLU A 238 -8.75 23.97 2.64
N GLU A 239 -10.00 23.89 3.10
CA GLU A 239 -10.72 22.67 3.44
C GLU A 239 -11.89 22.46 2.49
N PHE A 240 -12.15 21.19 2.17
CA PHE A 240 -13.25 20.80 1.28
C PHE A 240 -14.61 20.90 1.98
N PHE A 241 -15.59 21.50 1.31
CA PHE A 241 -16.98 21.53 1.80
C PHE A 241 -17.92 20.65 0.98
N LYS A 242 -18.04 20.94 -0.32
CA LYS A 242 -18.93 20.21 -1.24
C LYS A 242 -18.40 20.27 -2.66
N SER A 243 -18.97 19.45 -3.53
CA SER A 243 -18.74 19.53 -4.98
C SER A 243 -20.04 19.77 -5.72
N SER A 244 -19.96 20.44 -6.87
CA SER A 244 -21.05 20.47 -7.86
C SER A 244 -20.42 20.24 -9.23
N GLY A 245 -20.77 19.11 -9.86
CA GLY A 245 -20.10 18.62 -11.07
C GLY A 245 -18.59 18.44 -10.84
N ASN A 246 -17.80 19.12 -11.66
CA ASN A 246 -16.32 19.04 -11.62
C ASN A 246 -15.67 20.10 -10.73
N ILE A 247 -16.45 20.91 -10.02
CA ILE A 247 -15.95 21.97 -9.14
C ILE A 247 -16.00 21.50 -7.69
N ASP A 248 -14.86 21.61 -7.00
CA ASP A 248 -14.74 21.45 -5.55
C ASP A 248 -14.79 22.83 -4.91
N TYR A 249 -15.75 23.03 -4.01
CA TYR A 249 -15.87 24.26 -3.24
C TYR A 249 -15.10 24.10 -1.94
N CYS A 250 -14.11 24.97 -1.80
CA CYS A 250 -13.15 24.98 -0.73
C CYS A 250 -13.22 26.34 -0.01
N CYS A 251 -12.97 26.34 1.29
CA CYS A 251 -12.83 27.58 2.08
C CYS A 251 -11.59 27.52 2.94
N LEU A 252 -11.04 28.67 3.31
CA LEU A 252 -9.94 28.73 4.26
C LEU A 252 -10.34 28.08 5.59
N LYS A 253 -9.37 27.46 6.25
CA LYS A 253 -9.59 26.83 7.56
C LYS A 253 -10.22 27.81 8.55
N GLY A 254 -11.30 27.38 9.20
CA GLY A 254 -12.09 28.20 10.14
C GLY A 254 -13.21 29.03 9.49
N GLN A 255 -13.30 29.06 8.16
CA GLN A 255 -14.45 29.63 7.46
C GLN A 255 -15.54 28.60 7.23
N THR A 256 -16.73 29.08 6.85
CA THR A 256 -17.89 28.26 6.48
C THR A 256 -18.36 28.66 5.09
N LEU A 257 -18.69 27.65 4.28
CA LEU A 257 -19.34 27.88 2.99
C LEU A 257 -20.76 28.40 3.22
N LYS A 258 -21.04 29.64 2.78
CA LYS A 258 -22.36 30.26 2.88
C LYS A 258 -23.17 30.11 1.61
N ASP A 259 -22.52 30.19 0.45
CA ASP A 259 -23.17 30.12 -0.85
C ASP A 259 -22.17 29.71 -1.95
N THR A 260 -22.64 29.56 -3.18
CA THR A 260 -21.84 29.27 -4.37
C THR A 260 -22.35 30.10 -5.54
N LYS A 261 -21.45 30.82 -6.23
CA LYS A 261 -21.81 31.63 -7.40
C LYS A 261 -20.91 31.27 -8.58
N GLY A 262 -21.47 30.57 -9.55
CA GLY A 262 -20.71 30.00 -10.66
C GLY A 262 -19.71 28.96 -10.15
N ASP A 263 -18.42 29.17 -10.42
CA ASP A 263 -17.31 28.33 -10.00
C ASP A 263 -16.66 28.77 -8.67
N LYS A 264 -17.24 29.77 -7.99
CA LYS A 264 -16.67 30.34 -6.76
C LYS A 264 -17.43 29.91 -5.52
N ALA A 265 -16.67 29.47 -4.52
CA ALA A 265 -17.14 29.30 -3.15
C ALA A 265 -17.29 30.67 -2.48
N ILE A 266 -18.42 30.89 -1.80
CA ILE A 266 -18.62 32.07 -0.97
C ILE A 266 -18.42 31.65 0.48
N CYS A 267 -17.25 31.99 1.01
CA CYS A 267 -16.80 31.59 2.33
C CYS A 267 -16.80 32.79 3.27
N CYS A 268 -17.32 32.62 4.48
CA CYS A 268 -17.30 33.62 5.54
C CYS A 268 -16.83 32.99 6.85
N ASP A 269 -16.20 33.79 7.71
CA ASP A 269 -15.92 33.40 9.09
C ASP A 269 -17.21 32.94 9.80
N GLN A 270 -17.09 32.05 10.79
CA GLN A 270 -18.24 31.38 11.43
C GLN A 270 -19.32 32.34 11.94
N ASP A 271 -18.92 33.50 12.47
CA ASP A 271 -19.80 34.53 13.05
C ASP A 271 -20.32 35.56 12.05
N LYS A 272 -20.00 35.40 10.76
CA LYS A 272 -20.39 36.34 9.70
C LYS A 272 -21.40 35.74 8.73
N VAL A 273 -22.19 36.61 8.13
CA VAL A 273 -23.14 36.29 7.06
C VAL A 273 -22.70 36.92 5.76
N TYR A 274 -22.87 36.19 4.66
CA TYR A 274 -22.65 36.72 3.32
C TYR A 274 -23.63 37.86 3.03
N LYS A 275 -23.14 38.92 2.38
CA LYS A 275 -23.95 40.08 1.99
C LYS A 275 -23.94 40.32 0.49
N GLU A 276 -22.77 40.44 -0.13
CA GLU A 276 -22.65 40.59 -1.58
C GLU A 276 -21.28 40.15 -2.08
N MET A 277 -21.16 40.02 -3.41
CA MET A 277 -19.90 39.84 -4.11
C MET A 277 -19.61 41.09 -4.94
N LEU A 278 -18.52 41.79 -4.64
CA LEU A 278 -18.06 42.98 -5.37
C LEU A 278 -16.84 42.62 -6.22
N GLY A 279 -17.07 42.43 -7.53
CA GLY A 279 -16.05 41.89 -8.42
C GLY A 279 -15.63 40.49 -7.97
N SER A 280 -14.37 40.32 -7.56
CA SER A 280 -13.85 39.06 -6.99
C SER A 280 -13.90 39.00 -5.46
N ARG A 281 -14.28 40.09 -4.78
CA ARG A 281 -14.26 40.18 -3.31
C ARG A 281 -15.60 39.74 -2.73
N VAL A 282 -15.56 38.74 -1.84
CA VAL A 282 -16.71 38.34 -1.01
C VAL A 282 -16.82 39.30 0.17
N VAL A 283 -18.01 39.82 0.41
CA VAL A 283 -18.30 40.68 1.57
C VAL A 283 -19.13 39.90 2.58
N CYS A 284 -18.55 39.70 3.76
CA CYS A 284 -19.19 39.07 4.91
C CYS A 284 -19.22 40.06 6.07
N CYS A 285 -20.37 40.22 6.71
CA CYS A 285 -20.54 41.11 7.86
C CYS A 285 -21.08 40.33 9.07
N LYS A 286 -20.90 40.85 10.29
CA LYS A 286 -21.62 40.29 11.43
C LYS A 286 -23.13 40.49 11.22
N PRO A 287 -23.99 39.59 11.74
CA PRO A 287 -25.44 39.74 11.64
C PRO A 287 -25.96 41.09 12.15
N SER A 288 -25.32 41.65 13.19
CA SER A 288 -25.67 42.93 13.81
C SER A 288 -25.09 44.16 13.12
N ASP A 289 -24.23 44.00 12.11
CA ASP A 289 -23.65 45.11 11.38
C ASP A 289 -24.66 45.70 10.37
N ASN A 290 -24.68 47.02 10.29
CA ASN A 290 -25.40 47.75 9.25
C ASN A 290 -24.60 47.69 7.95
N TYR A 291 -25.18 47.04 6.96
CA TYR A 291 -24.52 46.83 5.68
C TYR A 291 -25.02 47.77 4.59
N LYS A 292 -24.11 48.36 3.80
CA LYS A 292 -24.47 49.17 2.62
C LYS A 292 -24.12 48.43 1.32
N TYR A 293 -25.17 47.95 0.65
CA TYR A 293 -25.09 47.31 -0.67
C TYR A 293 -24.35 48.18 -1.71
N GLY A 294 -23.51 47.57 -2.53
CA GLY A 294 -22.68 48.20 -3.56
C GLY A 294 -21.35 48.78 -3.05
N SER A 295 -21.22 49.05 -1.75
CA SER A 295 -19.99 49.61 -1.16
C SER A 295 -19.08 48.54 -0.54
N GLY A 296 -19.66 47.40 -0.17
CA GLY A 296 -18.97 46.34 0.57
C GLY A 296 -18.47 46.78 1.94
N LYS A 297 -19.11 47.78 2.56
CA LYS A 297 -18.82 48.25 3.91
C LYS A 297 -19.81 47.64 4.92
N CYS A 298 -19.26 46.98 5.94
CA CYS A 298 -19.97 46.55 7.14
C CYS A 298 -19.74 47.59 8.23
N CYS A 299 -20.80 48.27 8.67
CA CYS A 299 -20.72 49.22 9.77
C CYS A 299 -21.13 48.53 11.08
N PRO A 300 -20.33 48.66 12.16
CA PRO A 300 -20.70 48.09 13.44
C PRO A 300 -22.10 48.51 13.88
N SER A 301 -22.74 47.68 14.72
CA SER A 301 -24.02 48.03 15.32
C SER A 301 -24.00 49.46 15.90
N GLY A 302 -25.09 50.20 15.69
CA GLY A 302 -25.22 51.61 16.05
C GLY A 302 -24.50 52.60 15.11
N HIS A 303 -23.76 52.15 14.10
CA HIS A 303 -23.16 53.01 13.07
C HIS A 303 -23.88 52.84 11.74
N LYS A 304 -23.98 53.90 10.94
CA LYS A 304 -24.50 53.89 9.57
C LYS A 304 -23.41 54.25 8.58
N TYR A 305 -23.49 53.67 7.39
CA TYR A 305 -22.67 54.10 6.27
C TYR A 305 -23.00 55.55 5.92
N ASN A 306 -21.99 56.39 5.83
CA ASN A 306 -22.11 57.76 5.36
C ASN A 306 -21.05 58.06 4.31
N LYS A 307 -21.45 58.85 3.32
CA LYS A 307 -20.60 59.36 2.25
C LYS A 307 -20.72 60.88 2.21
N ASN A 308 -19.61 61.58 2.39
CA ASN A 308 -19.57 63.04 2.39
C ASN A 308 -18.35 63.49 1.59
N ASN A 309 -18.56 64.27 0.53
CA ASN A 309 -17.51 64.75 -0.38
C ASN A 309 -16.56 63.64 -0.88
N GLY A 310 -17.11 62.49 -1.26
CA GLY A 310 -16.34 61.35 -1.73
C GLY A 310 -15.64 60.52 -0.64
N VAL A 311 -15.72 60.95 0.62
CA VAL A 311 -15.20 60.19 1.77
C VAL A 311 -16.28 59.27 2.31
N GLU A 312 -15.96 57.98 2.44
CA GLU A 312 -16.89 56.94 2.89
C GLU A 312 -16.44 56.36 4.23
N ASN A 313 -17.32 56.41 5.24
CA ASN A 313 -17.02 55.87 6.57
C ASN A 313 -18.28 55.37 7.31
N CYS A 314 -18.06 54.60 8.37
CA CYS A 314 -19.12 54.16 9.28
C CYS A 314 -19.20 55.14 10.46
N CYS A 315 -20.32 55.85 10.55
CA CYS A 315 -20.50 56.95 11.47
C CYS A 315 -21.69 56.73 12.39
N LYS A 316 -21.56 57.16 13.65
CA LYS A 316 -22.69 57.15 14.59
C LYS A 316 -23.70 58.25 14.23
N PRO A 317 -24.97 58.12 14.65
CA PRO A 317 -25.99 59.15 14.41
C PRO A 317 -25.62 60.54 14.96
N ASP A 318 -24.89 60.63 16.08
CA ASP A 318 -24.46 61.90 16.69
C ASP A 318 -23.31 62.59 15.93
N LYS A 319 -22.62 61.86 15.04
CA LYS A 319 -21.53 62.37 14.21
C LYS A 319 -21.66 61.83 12.78
N PRO A 320 -22.68 62.23 12.00
CA PRO A 320 -23.05 61.53 10.79
C PRO A 320 -22.11 61.81 9.60
N TYR A 321 -21.22 62.80 9.67
CA TYR A 321 -20.45 63.23 8.51
C TYR A 321 -19.09 62.55 8.44
N ALA A 322 -18.90 61.68 7.44
CA ALA A 322 -17.60 61.10 7.13
C ALA A 322 -16.62 62.19 6.69
N VAL A 323 -15.41 62.20 7.24
CA VAL A 323 -14.40 63.21 6.92
C VAL A 323 -13.01 62.57 6.86
N LYS A 324 -12.11 63.20 6.11
CA LYS A 324 -10.72 62.77 5.93
C LYS A 324 -9.80 63.85 6.48
N SER A 325 -8.80 63.47 7.28
CA SER A 325 -7.80 64.40 7.79
C SER A 325 -6.79 64.77 6.69
N ALA A 326 -6.05 65.86 6.91
CA ALA A 326 -4.95 66.25 6.01
C ALA A 326 -3.87 65.16 5.86
N LYS A 327 -3.70 64.31 6.88
CA LYS A 327 -2.78 63.16 6.86
C LYS A 327 -3.40 61.88 6.26
N GLY A 328 -4.64 61.96 5.78
CA GLY A 328 -5.34 60.86 5.11
C GLY A 328 -6.16 59.93 6.01
N GLY A 329 -6.18 60.14 7.32
CA GLY A 329 -6.98 59.36 8.26
C GLY A 329 -8.48 59.61 8.10
N LEU A 330 -9.31 58.58 8.31
CA LEU A 330 -10.77 58.66 8.17
C LEU A 330 -11.44 58.79 9.54
N GLY A 331 -12.49 59.59 9.62
CA GLY A 331 -13.25 59.81 10.86
C GLY A 331 -14.67 60.28 10.59
N CYS A 332 -15.35 60.69 11.66
CA CYS A 332 -16.74 61.14 11.63
C CYS A 332 -16.91 62.39 12.50
N CYS A 333 -17.55 63.42 11.95
CA CYS A 333 -17.81 64.68 12.64
C CYS A 333 -19.30 65.00 12.75
N GLY A 334 -19.61 65.92 13.67
CA GLY A 334 -20.96 66.40 13.92
C GLY A 334 -21.49 67.30 12.80
N LYS A 335 -20.60 67.99 12.07
CA LYS A 335 -20.98 68.86 10.94
C LYS A 335 -20.23 68.49 9.66
N ALA A 336 -20.88 68.73 8.52
CA ALA A 336 -20.38 68.34 7.19
C ALA A 336 -19.05 69.01 6.80
N TYR A 337 -18.80 70.19 7.37
CA TYR A 337 -17.64 71.04 7.09
C TYR A 337 -16.55 70.97 8.18
N ASP A 338 -16.74 70.17 9.23
CA ASP A 338 -15.70 70.03 10.26
C ASP A 338 -14.45 69.35 9.67
N ILE A 339 -13.28 69.82 10.08
CA ILE A 339 -11.98 69.28 9.70
C ILE A 339 -11.55 68.25 10.74
N LEU A 340 -11.13 67.09 10.24
CA LEU A 340 -10.59 66.03 11.08
C LEU A 340 -9.11 66.28 11.40
N HIS A 341 -8.80 66.48 12.67
CA HIS A 341 -7.43 66.56 13.16
C HIS A 341 -7.04 65.25 13.84
N TRP A 342 -5.84 64.78 13.51
CA TRP A 342 -5.23 63.58 14.07
C TRP A 342 -3.98 64.00 14.83
N TYR A 343 -3.85 63.55 16.08
CA TYR A 343 -2.64 63.74 16.87
C TYR A 343 -2.35 62.49 17.71
N THR A 344 -1.07 62.20 17.89
CA THR A 344 -0.61 61.14 18.78
C THR A 344 -0.29 61.79 20.12
N ASN A 345 -0.90 61.32 21.19
CA ASN A 345 -0.56 61.77 22.52
C ASN A 345 0.78 61.15 22.93
N THR A 346 1.75 61.99 23.25
CA THR A 346 3.11 61.55 23.58
C THR A 346 3.20 60.86 24.95
N SER A 347 2.22 61.01 25.84
CA SER A 347 2.25 60.37 27.17
C SER A 347 1.82 58.91 27.14
N ASP A 348 0.89 58.53 26.25
CA ASP A 348 0.35 57.16 26.17
C ASP A 348 0.53 56.49 24.80
N GLY A 349 1.06 57.21 23.82
CA GLY A 349 1.29 56.73 22.46
C GLY A 349 0.02 56.48 21.66
N LYS A 350 -1.15 56.92 22.13
CA LYS A 350 -2.43 56.69 21.44
C LYS A 350 -2.74 57.80 20.45
N ASP A 351 -3.35 57.42 19.34
CA ASP A 351 -3.89 58.35 18.37
C ASP A 351 -5.27 58.82 18.78
N TYR A 352 -5.44 60.14 18.75
CA TYR A 352 -6.68 60.83 19.04
C TYR A 352 -7.17 61.58 17.81
N VAL A 353 -8.50 61.64 17.70
CA VAL A 353 -9.19 62.27 16.58
C VAL A 353 -10.13 63.34 17.11
N THR A 354 -10.00 64.55 16.59
CA THR A 354 -10.83 65.70 16.97
C THR A 354 -11.38 66.38 15.73
N CYS A 355 -12.65 66.80 15.80
CA CYS A 355 -13.31 67.57 14.75
C CYS A 355 -13.29 69.05 15.11
N CYS A 356 -12.75 69.89 14.24
CA CYS A 356 -12.75 71.34 14.40
C CYS A 356 -13.58 72.01 13.32
N ALA A 357 -14.33 73.05 13.66
CA ALA A 357 -14.95 73.90 12.65
C ALA A 357 -13.86 74.53 11.74
N PRO A 358 -14.14 74.82 10.46
CA PRO A 358 -13.15 75.29 9.47
C PRO A 358 -12.31 76.49 9.92
N HIS A 359 -12.90 77.38 10.72
CA HIS A 359 -12.26 78.61 11.17
C HIS A 359 -11.54 78.48 12.52
N LYS A 360 -11.60 77.31 13.15
CA LYS A 360 -10.90 77.05 14.41
C LYS A 360 -9.53 76.45 14.15
N ARG A 361 -8.53 76.93 14.87
CA ARG A 361 -7.19 76.37 14.80
C ARG A 361 -7.13 75.17 15.73
N PHE A 362 -6.58 74.05 15.25
CA PHE A 362 -6.28 72.93 16.13
C PHE A 362 -4.95 73.19 16.82
N ASP A 363 -4.96 73.14 18.15
CA ASP A 363 -3.80 73.33 19.00
C ASP A 363 -3.66 72.15 19.97
N ILE A 364 -2.42 71.76 20.24
CA ILE A 364 -2.10 70.68 21.18
C ILE A 364 -1.36 71.33 22.35
N LYS A 365 -2.08 71.54 23.46
CA LYS A 365 -1.48 72.03 24.71
C LYS A 365 -1.59 70.96 25.79
N ASN A 366 -0.49 70.72 26.51
CA ASN A 366 -0.42 69.73 27.58
C ASN A 366 -0.93 68.34 27.15
N ASN A 367 -0.56 67.90 25.93
CA ASN A 367 -1.02 66.63 25.33
C ASN A 367 -2.53 66.50 25.11
N ILE A 368 -3.28 67.61 25.15
CA ILE A 368 -4.71 67.65 24.86
C ILE A 368 -4.92 68.47 23.59
N GLY A 369 -5.39 67.81 22.53
CA GLY A 369 -5.82 68.46 21.30
C GLY A 369 -7.14 69.21 21.49
N ARG A 370 -7.19 70.51 21.18
CA ARG A 370 -8.41 71.33 21.23
C ARG A 370 -8.52 72.23 20.01
N CYS A 371 -9.76 72.54 19.64
CA CYS A 371 -10.07 73.54 18.62
C CYS A 371 -10.21 74.90 19.31
N VAL A 372 -9.23 75.79 19.10
CA VAL A 372 -9.24 77.17 19.59
C VAL A 372 -9.87 78.12 18.58
#